data_AF-A0A2M8KK13-F1
#
_entry.id   AF-A0A2M8KK13-F1
#
_cell.length_a   1.000
_cell.length_b   1.000
_cell.length_c   1.000
_cell.angle_alpha   90.00
_cell.angle_beta   90.00
_cell.angle_gamma   90.00
#
_symmetry.space_group_name_H-M   'P 1'
#
loop_
_entity.id
_entity.type
_entity.pdbx_description
1 polymer ?
#
loop_
_entity_poly.entity_id
_entity_poly.type
_entity_poly.pdbx_seq_one_letter_code
_entity_poly.pdbx_strand_id
1 'polypeptide(L)'
;MMFNHVIIGGTFDHFHLGHQRLIEVAFKKGERVTIGIAIKDLYKNKILSQTIEDYSMRKKSVSKFLTKKSWQKKTKIIPITNIYGTTLIDKTIDAIVVSQATKKTAERINRLRQKKGWPGMKIIVVDDVLAEDGKLITSERIRMGEIDRRGKQYQISNISPRGRSSFGRKYQKKRLSLPEEMRKELRKPLGKVFKNTKSLLHYINLPAGRQGIMEWPIVIAVGDIINLSLLQGRFNPDVKIIDFRSRRMEIPNYKLPITNKLQITNYKKYTNKPGTINIKTADKLRRLIQNATLKKQKSWLVVDGEEDLLALPAIFFSPLHSLVLYGQMDLGVVAVEVTEAVKNIVKKLLGRFI
;
A
#
# COMPACT_ATOMS: atom_id res chain seq x y z
N MET A 1 -34.95 -6.60 -15.43
CA MET A 1 -35.15 -7.90 -14.78
C MET A 1 -34.42 -7.92 -13.45
N MET A 2 -35.16 -8.24 -12.39
CA MET A 2 -34.68 -8.41 -11.01
C MET A 2 -34.70 -9.91 -10.69
N PHE A 3 -33.69 -10.39 -9.97
CA PHE A 3 -33.50 -11.78 -9.57
C PHE A 3 -33.90 -11.93 -8.09
N ASN A 4 -34.40 -13.10 -7.69
CA ASN A 4 -34.82 -13.31 -6.31
C ASN A 4 -33.59 -13.40 -5.39
N HIS A 5 -32.56 -14.13 -5.82
CA HIS A 5 -31.33 -14.32 -5.07
C HIS A 5 -30.08 -14.12 -5.93
N VAL A 6 -29.29 -13.10 -5.57
CA VAL A 6 -28.01 -12.80 -6.19
C VAL A 6 -26.87 -13.15 -5.24
N ILE A 7 -25.80 -13.74 -5.75
CA ILE A 7 -24.56 -13.96 -4.99
C ILE A 7 -23.40 -13.11 -5.51
N ILE A 8 -22.57 -12.64 -4.60
CA ILE A 8 -21.25 -12.08 -4.88
C ILE A 8 -20.21 -12.72 -3.97
N GLY A 9 -19.00 -12.90 -4.50
CA GLY A 9 -17.87 -13.43 -3.76
C GLY A 9 -16.64 -12.54 -3.95
N GLY A 10 -15.87 -12.37 -2.90
CA GLY A 10 -14.63 -11.60 -2.97
C GLY A 10 -13.79 -11.68 -1.71
N THR A 11 -12.54 -11.25 -1.81
CA THR A 11 -11.73 -11.04 -0.61
C THR A 11 -12.22 -9.82 0.17
N PHE A 12 -12.67 -8.76 -0.52
CA PHE A 12 -13.08 -7.48 0.09
C PHE A 12 -12.01 -6.82 0.95
N ASP A 13 -10.74 -7.09 0.63
CA ASP A 13 -9.58 -6.49 1.28
C ASP A 13 -9.49 -4.98 0.98
N HIS A 14 -9.17 -4.17 1.99
CA HIS A 14 -9.07 -2.72 1.88
C HIS A 14 -10.28 -2.14 1.16
N PHE A 15 -11.48 -2.42 1.70
CA PHE A 15 -12.77 -2.18 1.05
C PHE A 15 -12.86 -0.84 0.29
N HIS A 16 -12.81 -0.90 -1.05
CA HIS A 16 -12.62 0.23 -1.97
C HIS A 16 -13.80 0.43 -2.94
N LEU A 17 -13.75 1.48 -3.77
CA LEU A 17 -14.85 1.83 -4.69
C LEU A 17 -15.24 0.70 -5.65
N GLY A 18 -14.28 -0.06 -6.18
CA GLY A 18 -14.56 -1.28 -6.97
C GLY A 18 -15.46 -2.29 -6.25
N HIS A 19 -15.18 -2.58 -4.96
CA HIS A 19 -16.05 -3.46 -4.16
C HIS A 19 -17.43 -2.86 -3.93
N GLN A 20 -17.51 -1.55 -3.66
CA GLN A 20 -18.78 -0.85 -3.49
C GLN A 20 -19.64 -0.97 -4.75
N ARG A 21 -19.04 -0.75 -5.93
CA ARG A 21 -19.74 -0.86 -7.22
C ARG A 21 -20.27 -2.28 -7.47
N LEU A 22 -19.47 -3.32 -7.20
CA LEU A 22 -19.92 -4.72 -7.29
C LEU A 22 -21.14 -4.99 -6.41
N ILE A 23 -21.08 -4.54 -5.14
CA ILE A 23 -22.19 -4.69 -4.19
C ILE A 23 -23.42 -3.91 -4.67
N GLU A 24 -23.25 -2.66 -5.10
CA GLU A 24 -24.36 -1.84 -5.60
C GLU A 24 -25.03 -2.45 -6.82
N VAL A 25 -24.29 -3.07 -7.75
CA VAL A 25 -24.91 -3.80 -8.88
C VAL A 25 -25.69 -5.01 -8.38
N ALA A 26 -25.19 -5.75 -7.38
CA ALA A 26 -25.90 -6.89 -6.81
C ALA A 26 -27.26 -6.47 -6.23
N PHE A 27 -27.33 -5.39 -5.44
CA PHE A 27 -28.61 -4.88 -4.90
C PHE A 27 -29.51 -4.22 -5.94
N LYS A 28 -28.96 -3.72 -7.06
CA LYS A 28 -29.77 -3.25 -8.20
C LYS A 28 -30.42 -4.39 -8.98
N LYS A 29 -29.89 -5.61 -8.85
CA LYS A 29 -30.31 -6.78 -9.63
C LYS A 29 -30.98 -7.85 -8.77
N GLY A 30 -30.87 -7.81 -7.45
CA GLY A 30 -31.35 -8.86 -6.55
C GLY A 30 -32.26 -8.35 -5.45
N GLU A 31 -33.33 -9.09 -5.15
CA GLU A 31 -34.17 -8.85 -3.97
C GLU A 31 -33.44 -9.22 -2.68
N ARG A 32 -32.73 -10.36 -2.70
CA ARG A 32 -31.83 -10.83 -1.65
C ARG A 32 -30.43 -11.01 -2.20
N VAL A 33 -29.42 -10.63 -1.40
CA VAL A 33 -28.02 -10.74 -1.78
C VAL A 33 -27.23 -11.57 -0.77
N THR A 34 -26.54 -12.60 -1.22
CA THR A 34 -25.52 -13.29 -0.41
C THR A 34 -24.14 -12.75 -0.75
N ILE A 35 -23.41 -12.30 0.26
CA ILE A 35 -22.04 -11.79 0.12
C ILE A 35 -21.09 -12.76 0.78
N GLY A 36 -20.30 -13.45 -0.02
CA GLY A 36 -19.29 -14.34 0.48
C GLY A 36 -17.92 -13.67 0.59
N ILE A 37 -17.35 -13.69 1.79
CA ILE A 37 -16.05 -13.10 2.11
C ILE A 37 -15.00 -14.22 2.23
N ALA A 38 -13.96 -14.16 1.41
CA ALA A 38 -12.92 -15.18 1.38
C ALA A 38 -12.14 -15.32 2.71
N ILE A 39 -11.77 -16.54 3.08
CA ILE A 39 -10.80 -16.83 4.16
C ILE A 39 -9.37 -16.92 3.63
N LYS A 40 -8.39 -17.03 4.55
CA LYS A 40 -6.94 -16.92 4.27
C LYS A 40 -6.44 -17.81 3.13
N ASP A 41 -6.91 -19.05 3.06
CA ASP A 41 -6.45 -20.01 2.05
C ASP A 41 -6.70 -19.58 0.61
N LEU A 42 -7.72 -18.74 0.38
CA LEU A 42 -8.09 -18.26 -0.96
C LEU A 42 -7.26 -17.08 -1.46
N TYR A 43 -6.44 -16.47 -0.60
CA TYR A 43 -5.65 -15.28 -0.97
C TYR A 43 -4.19 -15.35 -0.55
N LYS A 44 -3.71 -16.49 -0.03
CA LYS A 44 -2.32 -16.69 0.40
C LYS A 44 -1.27 -16.37 -0.67
N ASN A 45 -1.59 -16.61 -1.94
CA ASN A 45 -0.68 -16.39 -3.07
C ASN A 45 -0.74 -14.96 -3.65
N LYS A 46 -1.57 -14.06 -3.08
CA LYS A 46 -1.62 -12.67 -3.57
C LYS A 46 -0.37 -11.92 -3.17
N ILE A 47 0.04 -10.95 -3.99
CA ILE A 47 1.12 -10.02 -3.65
C ILE A 47 0.78 -9.31 -2.33
N LEU A 48 1.73 -9.32 -1.40
CA LEU A 48 1.56 -8.77 -0.05
C LEU A 48 0.38 -9.39 0.71
N SER A 49 0.12 -10.69 0.55
CA SER A 49 -0.98 -11.38 1.23
C SER A 49 -0.90 -11.30 2.75
N GLN A 50 0.30 -11.14 3.33
CA GLN A 50 0.51 -10.92 4.75
C GLN A 50 -0.05 -9.58 5.26
N THR A 51 -0.38 -8.64 4.36
CA THR A 51 -0.98 -7.33 4.69
C THR A 51 -2.47 -7.26 4.36
N ILE A 52 -3.09 -8.38 3.96
CA ILE A 52 -4.53 -8.44 3.76
C ILE A 52 -5.21 -8.33 5.13
N GLU A 53 -6.23 -7.46 5.22
CA GLU A 53 -7.02 -7.26 6.43
C GLU A 53 -7.61 -8.59 6.92
N ASP A 54 -7.68 -8.79 8.24
CA ASP A 54 -8.28 -10.01 8.79
C ASP A 54 -9.77 -10.15 8.39
N TYR A 55 -10.34 -11.34 8.58
CA TYR A 55 -11.74 -11.58 8.23
C TYR A 55 -12.72 -10.67 8.97
N SER A 56 -12.46 -10.39 10.26
CA SER A 56 -13.32 -9.56 11.09
C SER A 56 -13.37 -8.12 10.57
N MET A 57 -12.20 -7.55 10.22
CA MET A 57 -12.07 -6.21 9.69
C MET A 57 -12.71 -6.06 8.31
N ARG A 58 -12.52 -7.04 7.42
CA ARG A 58 -13.17 -7.05 6.10
C ARG A 58 -14.69 -7.18 6.23
N LYS A 59 -15.17 -8.09 7.08
CA LYS A 59 -16.61 -8.22 7.40
C LYS A 59 -17.16 -6.93 7.98
N LYS A 60 -16.47 -6.30 8.93
CA LYS A 60 -16.87 -5.01 9.53
C LYS A 60 -16.97 -3.90 8.48
N SER A 61 -16.02 -3.84 7.55
CA SER A 61 -16.04 -2.84 6.46
C SER A 61 -17.22 -3.05 5.51
N VAL A 62 -17.49 -4.29 5.09
CA VAL A 62 -18.67 -4.64 4.28
C VAL A 62 -19.95 -4.32 5.04
N SER A 63 -20.10 -4.78 6.28
CA SER A 63 -21.27 -4.51 7.12
C SER A 63 -21.54 -3.01 7.31
N LYS A 64 -20.48 -2.20 7.54
CA LYS A 64 -20.62 -0.75 7.64
C LYS A 64 -21.17 -0.13 6.36
N PHE A 65 -20.74 -0.61 5.20
CA PHE A 65 -21.26 -0.16 3.91
C PHE A 65 -22.73 -0.55 3.71
N LEU A 66 -23.09 -1.80 4.02
CA LEU A 66 -24.48 -2.27 3.96
C LEU A 66 -25.38 -1.46 4.90
N THR A 67 -24.89 -1.11 6.09
CA THR A 67 -25.61 -0.27 7.03
C THR A 67 -25.86 1.13 6.53
N LYS A 68 -24.85 1.75 5.91
CA LYS A 68 -25.01 3.05 5.27
C LYS A 68 -26.06 3.05 4.15
N LYS A 69 -26.30 1.90 3.51
CA LYS A 69 -27.26 1.73 2.41
C LYS A 69 -28.60 1.13 2.84
N SER A 70 -28.79 0.85 4.14
CA SER A 70 -29.98 0.20 4.69
C SER A 70 -30.29 -1.17 4.06
N TRP A 71 -29.25 -1.95 3.72
CA TRP A 71 -29.38 -3.23 3.04
C TRP A 71 -29.25 -4.47 3.93
N GLN A 72 -28.95 -4.31 5.22
CA GLN A 72 -28.59 -5.42 6.12
C GLN A 72 -29.68 -6.50 6.21
N LYS A 73 -30.96 -6.11 6.15
CA LYS A 73 -32.10 -7.06 6.19
C LYS A 73 -32.23 -7.91 4.92
N LYS A 74 -31.69 -7.43 3.80
CA LYS A 74 -31.73 -8.12 2.48
C LYS A 74 -30.46 -8.92 2.22
N THR A 75 -29.61 -9.13 3.23
CA THR A 75 -28.26 -9.64 3.02
C THR A 75 -27.84 -10.70 4.02
N LYS A 76 -27.13 -11.70 3.51
CA LYS A 76 -26.38 -12.65 4.34
C LYS A 76 -24.91 -12.55 4.00
N ILE A 77 -24.06 -12.31 5.01
CA ILE A 77 -22.61 -12.39 4.85
C ILE A 77 -22.14 -13.78 5.30
N ILE A 78 -21.42 -14.49 4.43
CA ILE A 78 -20.90 -15.84 4.71
C ILE A 78 -19.38 -15.89 4.49
N PRO A 79 -18.65 -16.72 5.25
CA PRO A 79 -17.27 -17.03 4.90
C PRO A 79 -17.24 -17.94 3.65
N ILE A 80 -16.27 -17.71 2.77
CA ILE A 80 -15.99 -18.60 1.64
C ILE A 80 -14.66 -19.31 1.89
N THR A 81 -14.71 -20.65 1.96
CA THR A 81 -13.56 -21.55 2.18
C THR A 81 -12.94 -22.09 0.88
N ASN A 82 -13.68 -22.09 -0.24
CA ASN A 82 -13.21 -22.53 -1.55
C ASN A 82 -13.74 -21.62 -2.67
N ILE A 83 -13.17 -21.69 -3.88
CA ILE A 83 -13.54 -20.78 -4.99
C ILE A 83 -15.01 -20.86 -5.44
N TYR A 84 -15.76 -21.88 -5.02
CA TYR A 84 -17.16 -22.09 -5.36
C TYR A 84 -18.11 -21.56 -4.28
N GLY A 85 -17.70 -21.52 -3.01
CA GLY A 85 -18.54 -21.11 -1.89
C GLY A 85 -19.85 -21.91 -1.83
N THR A 86 -20.97 -21.24 -1.62
CA THR A 86 -22.31 -21.86 -1.57
C THR A 86 -22.93 -22.09 -2.95
N THR A 87 -22.29 -21.69 -4.05
CA THR A 87 -22.88 -21.76 -5.41
C THR A 87 -23.15 -23.18 -5.92
N LEU A 88 -22.55 -24.20 -5.29
CA LEU A 88 -22.74 -25.62 -5.62
C LEU A 88 -23.54 -26.38 -4.56
N ILE A 89 -24.13 -25.67 -3.60
CA ILE A 89 -24.91 -26.20 -2.47
C ILE A 89 -26.29 -25.53 -2.41
N ASP A 90 -26.35 -24.22 -2.65
CA ASP A 90 -27.59 -23.43 -2.66
C ASP A 90 -28.16 -23.31 -4.08
N LYS A 91 -29.26 -24.05 -4.33
CA LYS A 91 -29.97 -24.04 -5.62
C LYS A 91 -30.76 -22.75 -5.85
N THR A 92 -31.08 -22.00 -4.79
CA THR A 92 -31.94 -20.81 -4.87
C THR A 92 -31.25 -19.61 -5.53
N ILE A 93 -29.94 -19.68 -5.75
CA ILE A 93 -29.17 -18.60 -6.36
C ILE A 93 -29.46 -18.54 -7.86
N ASP A 94 -30.04 -17.42 -8.30
CA ASP A 94 -30.45 -17.19 -9.69
C ASP A 94 -29.36 -16.50 -10.51
N ALA A 95 -28.55 -15.65 -9.86
CA ALA A 95 -27.56 -14.83 -10.54
C ALA A 95 -26.29 -14.66 -9.70
N ILE A 96 -25.17 -14.49 -10.40
CA ILE A 96 -23.86 -14.20 -9.82
C ILE A 96 -23.32 -12.90 -10.41
N VAL A 97 -22.98 -11.95 -9.53
CA VAL A 97 -22.36 -10.69 -9.93
C VAL A 97 -20.85 -10.80 -9.77
N VAL A 98 -20.11 -10.46 -10.83
CA VAL A 98 -18.65 -10.62 -10.93
C VAL A 98 -17.99 -9.40 -11.54
N SER A 99 -16.70 -9.25 -11.26
CA SER A 99 -15.82 -8.35 -12.03
C SER A 99 -15.39 -9.03 -13.33
N GLN A 100 -14.78 -8.27 -14.24
CA GLN A 100 -14.14 -8.86 -15.42
C GLN A 100 -13.12 -9.95 -15.04
N ALA A 101 -12.32 -9.70 -13.99
CA ALA A 101 -11.32 -10.64 -13.50
C ALA A 101 -11.90 -11.97 -12.97
N THR A 102 -13.16 -11.98 -12.53
CA THR A 102 -13.81 -13.18 -11.94
C THR A 102 -14.88 -13.82 -12.83
N LYS A 103 -15.07 -13.31 -14.06
CA LYS A 103 -16.02 -13.86 -15.04
C LYS A 103 -15.76 -15.33 -15.37
N LYS A 104 -14.51 -15.70 -15.68
CA LYS A 104 -14.13 -17.09 -16.00
C LYS A 104 -14.45 -18.06 -14.85
N THR A 105 -14.32 -17.60 -13.61
CA THR A 105 -14.67 -18.40 -12.43
C THR A 105 -16.18 -18.65 -12.36
N ALA A 106 -17.01 -17.64 -12.65
CA ALA A 106 -18.47 -17.81 -12.72
C ALA A 106 -18.89 -18.76 -13.85
N GLU A 107 -18.25 -18.69 -15.01
CA GLU A 107 -18.49 -19.62 -16.12
C GLU A 107 -18.15 -21.07 -15.71
N ARG A 108 -17.02 -21.27 -15.01
CA ARG A 108 -16.66 -22.57 -14.45
C ARG A 108 -17.68 -23.09 -13.43
N ILE A 109 -18.19 -22.22 -12.56
CA ILE A 109 -19.26 -22.58 -11.61
C ILE A 109 -20.50 -23.07 -12.36
N ASN A 110 -20.93 -22.36 -13.41
CA ASN A 110 -22.10 -22.76 -14.20
C ASN A 110 -21.92 -24.12 -14.87
N ARG A 111 -20.73 -24.42 -15.41
CA ARG A 111 -20.43 -25.76 -15.95
C ARG A 111 -20.57 -26.86 -14.89
N LEU A 112 -20.13 -26.60 -13.66
CA LEU A 112 -20.28 -27.54 -12.56
C LEU A 112 -21.73 -27.69 -12.10
N ARG A 113 -22.51 -26.60 -12.10
CA ARG A 113 -23.96 -26.65 -11.84
C ARG A 113 -24.69 -27.51 -12.87
N GLN A 114 -24.40 -27.31 -14.16
CA GLN A 114 -24.97 -28.10 -15.24
C GLN A 114 -24.63 -29.60 -15.11
N LYS A 115 -23.37 -29.94 -14.77
CA LYS A 115 -22.96 -31.33 -14.50
C LYS A 115 -23.72 -31.96 -13.33
N LYS A 116 -24.23 -31.17 -12.38
CA LYS A 116 -25.10 -31.62 -11.28
C LYS A 116 -26.60 -31.63 -11.64
N GLY A 117 -26.96 -31.31 -12.89
CA GLY A 117 -28.35 -31.15 -13.32
C GLY A 117 -29.02 -29.89 -12.78
N TRP A 118 -28.25 -28.87 -12.37
CA TRP A 118 -28.79 -27.61 -11.83
C TRP A 118 -28.80 -26.51 -12.89
N PRO A 119 -29.78 -25.58 -12.85
CA PRO A 119 -29.77 -24.43 -13.73
C PRO A 119 -28.52 -23.57 -13.49
N GLY A 120 -27.95 -23.08 -14.59
CA GLY A 120 -26.88 -22.11 -14.56
C GLY A 120 -27.38 -20.77 -14.00
N MET A 121 -26.52 -20.06 -13.27
CA MET A 121 -26.83 -18.72 -12.79
C MET A 121 -26.65 -17.71 -13.92
N LYS A 122 -27.46 -16.65 -13.96
CA LYS A 122 -27.18 -15.50 -14.83
C LYS A 122 -25.89 -14.82 -14.36
N ILE A 123 -24.88 -14.74 -15.23
CA ILE A 123 -23.64 -14.04 -14.95
C ILE A 123 -23.83 -12.56 -15.28
N ILE A 124 -23.63 -11.69 -14.29
CA ILE A 124 -23.71 -10.24 -14.42
C ILE A 124 -22.31 -9.68 -14.22
N VAL A 125 -21.72 -9.16 -15.29
CA VAL A 125 -20.38 -8.57 -15.24
C VAL A 125 -20.49 -7.08 -14.94
N VAL A 126 -19.73 -6.61 -13.97
CA VAL A 126 -19.68 -5.20 -13.57
C VAL A 126 -18.49 -4.51 -14.23
N ASP A 127 -18.74 -3.32 -14.73
CA ASP A 127 -17.70 -2.46 -15.31
C ASP A 127 -16.62 -2.13 -14.29
N ASP A 128 -15.39 -2.05 -14.80
CA ASP A 128 -14.22 -1.75 -14.02
C ASP A 128 -14.27 -0.31 -13.47
N VAL A 129 -13.87 -0.14 -12.21
CA VAL A 129 -13.76 1.17 -11.57
C VAL A 129 -12.32 1.63 -11.64
N LEU A 130 -12.07 2.74 -12.34
CA LEU A 130 -10.73 3.24 -12.61
C LEU A 130 -10.27 4.24 -11.54
N ALA A 131 -8.95 4.25 -11.29
CA ALA A 131 -8.24 5.23 -10.48
C ALA A 131 -7.91 6.49 -11.32
N GLU A 132 -7.27 7.48 -10.70
CA GLU A 132 -6.87 8.74 -11.35
C GLU A 132 -5.89 8.56 -12.54
N ASP A 133 -5.20 7.40 -12.65
CA ASP A 133 -4.35 7.07 -13.82
C ASP A 133 -5.10 6.37 -14.95
N GLY A 134 -6.41 6.15 -14.81
CA GLY A 134 -7.17 5.34 -15.75
C GLY A 134 -6.89 3.85 -15.64
N LYS A 135 -6.13 3.39 -14.64
CA LYS A 135 -5.95 1.96 -14.35
C LYS A 135 -6.96 1.49 -13.31
N LEU A 136 -7.28 0.20 -13.30
CA LEU A 136 -8.23 -0.40 -12.36
C LEU A 136 -7.86 -0.14 -10.88
N ILE A 137 -8.87 0.14 -10.05
CA ILE A 137 -8.73 0.13 -8.58
C ILE A 137 -8.74 -1.32 -8.09
N THR A 138 -7.64 -1.76 -7.50
CA THR A 138 -7.53 -3.09 -6.87
C THR A 138 -6.95 -2.98 -5.47
N SER A 139 -7.32 -3.92 -4.59
CA SER A 139 -6.72 -4.03 -3.25
C SER A 139 -5.20 -4.18 -3.30
N GLU A 140 -4.67 -4.84 -4.35
CA GLU A 140 -3.21 -4.97 -4.52
C GLU A 140 -2.53 -3.62 -4.68
N ARG A 141 -3.07 -2.74 -5.52
CA ARG A 141 -2.51 -1.38 -5.70
C ARG A 141 -2.62 -0.54 -4.44
N ILE A 142 -3.65 -0.77 -3.63
CA ILE A 142 -3.80 -0.13 -2.32
C ILE A 142 -2.72 -0.62 -1.35
N ARG A 143 -2.53 -1.95 -1.23
CA ARG A 143 -1.47 -2.56 -0.40
C ARG A 143 -0.08 -2.15 -0.86
N MET A 144 0.16 -2.08 -2.17
CA MET A 144 1.40 -1.58 -2.76
C MET A 144 1.66 -0.09 -2.50
N GLY A 145 0.68 0.64 -1.96
CA GLY A 145 0.81 2.07 -1.70
C GLY A 145 0.82 2.91 -2.97
N GLU A 146 0.19 2.45 -4.05
CA GLU A 146 0.07 3.21 -5.31
C GLU A 146 -1.13 4.16 -5.29
N ILE A 147 -2.25 3.69 -4.72
CA ILE A 147 -3.52 4.42 -4.66
C ILE A 147 -4.20 4.25 -3.30
N ASP A 148 -5.09 5.17 -2.93
CA ASP A 148 -6.00 5.01 -1.81
C ASP A 148 -7.27 4.21 -2.19
N ARG A 149 -8.14 3.93 -1.22
CA ARG A 149 -9.41 3.20 -1.42
C ARG A 149 -10.39 3.87 -2.39
N ARG A 150 -10.14 5.13 -2.77
CA ARG A 150 -10.93 5.92 -3.73
C ARG A 150 -10.25 6.03 -5.10
N GLY A 151 -9.08 5.42 -5.28
CA GLY A 151 -8.32 5.49 -6.53
C GLY A 151 -7.46 6.75 -6.67
N LYS A 152 -7.25 7.52 -5.59
CA LYS A 152 -6.32 8.66 -5.63
C LYS A 152 -4.89 8.19 -5.52
N GLN A 153 -4.00 8.74 -6.33
CA GLN A 153 -2.62 8.27 -6.36
C GLN A 153 -1.76 8.82 -5.22
N TYR A 154 -0.81 7.99 -4.82
CA TYR A 154 0.35 8.39 -4.03
C TYR A 154 1.52 8.73 -4.98
N GLN A 155 1.37 9.81 -5.76
CA GLN A 155 2.42 10.36 -6.63
C GLN A 155 2.73 11.81 -6.29
N ILE A 156 4.02 12.15 -6.20
CA ILE A 156 4.48 13.51 -5.86
C ILE A 156 4.19 14.49 -6.99
N SER A 157 4.31 14.05 -8.25
CA SER A 157 3.96 14.84 -9.44
C SER A 157 2.51 15.35 -9.44
N ASN A 158 1.60 14.65 -8.76
CA ASN A 158 0.19 15.04 -8.65
C ASN A 158 -0.09 15.97 -7.47
N ILE A 159 0.91 16.21 -6.62
CA ILE A 159 0.83 17.16 -5.51
C ILE A 159 1.09 18.56 -6.09
N SER A 160 0.10 19.08 -6.82
CA SER A 160 0.13 20.47 -7.24
C SER A 160 -0.07 21.37 -6.01
N PRO A 161 0.76 22.39 -5.78
CA PRO A 161 0.37 23.47 -4.88
C PRO A 161 -0.87 24.14 -5.48
N ARG A 162 -1.75 24.63 -4.61
CA ARG A 162 -2.94 25.40 -4.96
C ARG A 162 -2.59 26.47 -6.02
N GLY A 163 -2.98 26.22 -7.26
CA GLY A 163 -2.67 27.08 -8.39
C GLY A 163 -3.05 26.38 -9.68
N ARG A 164 -4.33 26.44 -10.05
CA ARG A 164 -4.76 26.17 -11.43
C ARG A 164 -4.08 27.23 -12.30
N SER A 165 -3.17 26.84 -13.19
CA SER A 165 -2.86 27.71 -14.32
C SER A 165 -4.08 27.69 -15.24
N SER A 166 -4.68 28.85 -15.48
CA SER A 166 -5.78 29.05 -16.43
C SER A 166 -5.39 28.77 -17.89
N PHE A 167 -4.13 28.41 -18.14
CA PHE A 167 -3.62 27.98 -19.44
C PHE A 167 -3.04 26.57 -19.30
N GLY A 168 -3.57 25.62 -20.08
CA GLY A 168 -3.38 24.17 -20.01
C GLY A 168 -1.98 23.61 -20.29
N ARG A 169 -0.92 24.13 -19.66
CA ARG A 169 0.39 23.47 -19.61
C ARG A 169 0.71 23.02 -18.19
N LYS A 170 0.72 21.70 -17.95
CA LYS A 170 1.24 21.07 -16.72
C LYS A 170 2.74 21.35 -16.59
N TYR A 171 3.12 22.47 -15.98
CA TYR A 171 4.50 22.67 -15.54
C TYR A 171 4.80 21.67 -14.40
N GLN A 172 5.50 20.58 -14.71
CA GLN A 172 5.99 19.67 -13.67
C GLN A 172 7.18 20.32 -12.98
N LYS A 173 7.03 20.67 -11.69
CA LYS A 173 8.15 21.16 -10.89
C LYS A 173 9.25 20.11 -10.87
N LYS A 174 10.51 20.53 -11.09
CA LYS A 174 11.68 19.63 -11.02
C LYS A 174 12.03 19.24 -9.58
N ARG A 175 11.56 20.02 -8.60
CA ARG A 175 11.79 19.82 -7.16
C ARG A 175 10.62 20.41 -6.37
N LEU A 176 10.43 19.91 -5.16
CA LEU A 176 9.61 20.53 -4.11
C LEU A 176 10.53 21.15 -3.07
N SER A 177 10.28 22.39 -2.68
CA SER A 177 11.06 23.11 -1.67
C SER A 177 10.28 23.22 -0.37
N LEU A 178 10.94 22.94 0.76
CA LEU A 178 10.37 23.07 2.10
C LEU A 178 10.24 24.56 2.46
N PRO A 179 9.03 25.08 2.73
CA PRO A 179 8.86 26.43 3.28
C PRO A 179 9.43 26.53 4.69
N GLU A 180 9.97 27.70 5.06
CA GLU A 180 10.59 27.94 6.36
C GLU A 180 9.62 27.70 7.53
N GLU A 181 8.37 28.13 7.38
CA GLU A 181 7.33 27.99 8.39
C GLU A 181 7.01 26.52 8.73
N MET A 182 7.31 25.58 7.82
CA MET A 182 7.05 24.16 8.01
C MET A 182 8.15 23.43 8.78
N ARG A 183 9.34 24.03 8.96
CA ARG A 183 10.47 23.37 9.63
C ARG A 183 10.13 22.94 11.06
N LYS A 184 9.39 23.76 11.81
CA LYS A 184 8.96 23.43 13.18
C LYS A 184 8.01 22.22 13.21
N GLU A 185 7.16 22.07 12.20
CA GLU A 185 6.21 20.96 12.11
C GLU A 185 6.89 19.65 11.75
N LEU A 186 7.85 19.68 10.82
CA LEU A 186 8.63 18.49 10.44
C LEU A 186 9.58 18.00 11.53
N ARG A 187 9.88 18.83 12.54
CA ARG A 187 10.55 18.40 13.78
C ARG A 187 9.64 17.60 14.70
N LYS A 188 8.35 17.42 14.41
CA LYS A 188 7.51 16.50 15.18
C LYS A 188 7.68 15.08 14.60
N PRO A 189 8.02 14.07 15.41
CA PRO A 189 8.22 12.72 14.90
C PRO A 189 6.91 12.18 14.33
N LEU A 190 6.95 11.60 13.13
CA LEU A 190 5.79 10.99 12.46
C LEU A 190 5.48 9.58 12.97
N GLY A 191 6.30 9.06 13.87
CA GLY A 191 6.20 7.70 14.40
C GLY A 191 6.88 7.55 15.75
N LYS A 192 7.13 6.30 16.14
CA LYS A 192 7.70 5.97 17.45
C LYS A 192 9.19 6.31 17.48
N VAL A 193 9.63 6.98 18.54
CA VAL A 193 11.02 7.40 18.72
C VAL A 193 11.80 6.34 19.51
N PHE A 194 13.01 6.04 19.05
CA PHE A 194 13.96 5.13 19.68
C PHE A 194 15.29 5.84 19.92
N LYS A 195 15.72 5.89 21.19
CA LYS A 195 16.99 6.49 21.59
C LYS A 195 18.19 5.56 21.45
N ASN A 196 17.97 4.25 21.37
CA ASN A 196 19.04 3.25 21.28
C ASN A 196 18.74 2.18 20.23
N THR A 197 19.81 1.67 19.60
CA THR A 197 19.72 0.67 18.53
C THR A 197 19.15 -0.66 19.00
N LYS A 198 19.42 -1.07 20.26
CA LYS A 198 18.94 -2.35 20.81
C LYS A 198 17.41 -2.41 20.86
N SER A 199 16.77 -1.37 21.39
CA SER A 199 15.30 -1.26 21.47
C SER A 199 14.66 -1.14 20.09
N LEU A 200 15.31 -0.45 19.16
CA LEU A 200 14.88 -0.38 17.76
C LEU A 200 14.91 -1.77 17.10
N LEU A 201 16.03 -2.49 17.19
CA LEU A 201 16.16 -3.84 16.63
C LEU A 201 15.14 -4.80 17.25
N HIS A 202 14.92 -4.69 18.56
CA HIS A 202 13.88 -5.47 19.23
C HIS A 202 12.49 -5.16 18.65
N TYR A 203 12.14 -3.88 18.45
CA TYR A 203 10.88 -3.48 17.83
C TYR A 203 10.74 -3.98 16.39
N ILE A 204 11.80 -3.91 15.59
CA ILE A 204 11.82 -4.42 14.21
C ILE A 204 11.53 -5.92 14.18
N ASN A 205 12.10 -6.68 15.12
CA ASN A 205 11.99 -8.14 15.16
C ASN A 205 10.72 -8.64 15.89
N LEU A 206 10.03 -7.82 16.68
CA LEU A 206 8.84 -8.24 17.42
C LEU A 206 7.58 -8.30 16.53
N PRO A 207 6.87 -9.44 16.45
CA PRO A 207 5.56 -9.52 15.80
C PRO A 207 4.43 -8.79 16.56
N ALA A 208 4.62 -8.59 17.86
CA ALA A 208 3.56 -8.19 18.77
C ALA A 208 2.95 -6.82 18.44
N GLY A 209 1.62 -6.76 18.30
CA GLY A 209 0.83 -5.54 18.13
C GLY A 209 0.45 -5.16 16.69
N ARG A 210 0.94 -5.89 15.67
CA ARG A 210 0.78 -5.52 14.26
C ARG A 210 -0.48 -6.08 13.57
N GLN A 211 -1.65 -6.06 14.20
CA GLN A 211 -2.92 -6.57 13.63
C GLN A 211 -2.81 -7.95 12.91
N GLY A 212 -1.96 -8.85 13.41
CA GLY A 212 -1.72 -10.18 12.81
C GLY A 212 -0.69 -10.24 11.67
N ILE A 213 -0.01 -9.13 11.35
CA ILE A 213 1.10 -9.07 10.40
C ILE A 213 2.37 -9.54 11.10
N MET A 214 2.91 -10.68 10.64
CA MET A 214 4.09 -11.29 11.25
C MET A 214 5.40 -10.60 10.83
N GLU A 215 5.43 -10.03 9.63
CA GLU A 215 6.64 -9.47 9.01
C GLU A 215 6.37 -8.16 8.28
N TRP A 216 7.35 -7.26 8.31
CA TRP A 216 7.30 -6.02 7.53
C TRP A 216 7.39 -6.36 6.03
N PRO A 217 6.51 -5.83 5.16
CA PRO A 217 6.61 -6.01 3.71
C PRO A 217 7.97 -5.63 3.15
N ILE A 218 8.47 -4.46 3.59
CA ILE A 218 9.83 -3.96 3.42
C ILE A 218 10.20 -3.05 4.61
N VAL A 219 11.49 -2.88 4.85
CA VAL A 219 12.06 -1.88 5.76
C VAL A 219 12.98 -0.94 4.99
N ILE A 220 12.77 0.37 5.18
CA ILE A 220 13.54 1.43 4.53
C ILE A 220 14.26 2.23 5.62
N ALA A 221 15.54 2.52 5.43
CA ALA A 221 16.31 3.35 6.35
C ALA A 221 16.90 4.57 5.63
N VAL A 222 16.65 5.75 6.18
CA VAL A 222 17.05 7.05 5.64
C VAL A 222 18.07 7.69 6.58
N GLY A 223 19.29 7.78 6.08
CA GLY A 223 20.43 8.43 6.75
C GLY A 223 21.56 7.47 7.08
N ASP A 224 22.77 8.02 7.07
CA ASP A 224 24.01 7.23 7.20
C ASP A 224 24.11 6.52 8.55
N ILE A 225 23.88 7.27 9.65
CA ILE A 225 24.05 6.77 11.03
C ILE A 225 23.08 5.61 11.31
N ILE A 226 21.83 5.74 10.88
CA ILE A 226 20.83 4.68 11.07
C ILE A 226 21.17 3.45 10.24
N ASN A 227 21.55 3.64 8.97
CA ASN A 227 21.95 2.53 8.10
C ASN A 227 23.14 1.77 8.68
N LEU A 228 24.17 2.48 9.16
CA LEU A 228 25.31 1.87 9.81
C LEU A 228 24.90 1.09 11.07
N SER A 229 24.12 1.72 11.95
CA SER A 229 23.70 1.13 13.23
C SER A 229 22.91 -0.16 13.03
N LEU A 230 22.02 -0.18 12.02
CA LEU A 230 21.25 -1.38 11.67
C LEU A 230 22.15 -2.49 11.12
N LEU A 231 23.08 -2.16 10.22
CA LEU A 231 23.99 -3.14 9.63
C LEU A 231 24.94 -3.75 10.67
N GLN A 232 25.45 -2.95 11.61
CA GLN A 232 26.22 -3.45 12.76
C GLN A 232 25.37 -4.36 13.66
N GLY A 233 24.10 -4.03 13.83
CA GLY A 233 23.09 -4.88 14.47
C GLY A 233 22.64 -6.11 13.66
N ARG A 234 23.33 -6.44 12.56
CA ARG A 234 23.01 -7.55 11.64
C ARG A 234 21.63 -7.46 11.00
N PHE A 235 21.04 -6.27 10.94
CA PHE A 235 19.80 -6.00 10.23
C PHE A 235 20.10 -5.25 8.93
N ASN A 236 19.68 -5.78 7.79
CA ASN A 236 19.93 -5.18 6.47
C ASN A 236 18.61 -4.69 5.84
N PRO A 237 18.30 -3.36 5.91
CA PRO A 237 17.10 -2.79 5.32
C PRO A 237 17.00 -3.08 3.82
N ASP A 238 15.78 -3.14 3.29
CA ASP A 238 15.54 -3.44 1.87
C ASP A 238 15.93 -2.25 0.97
N VAL A 239 15.66 -1.02 1.41
CA VAL A 239 16.13 0.19 0.75
C VAL A 239 16.88 1.07 1.74
N LYS A 240 18.10 1.47 1.37
CA LYS A 240 18.99 2.26 2.22
C LYS A 240 19.30 3.57 1.51
N ILE A 241 18.98 4.70 2.13
CA ILE A 241 19.19 6.04 1.56
C ILE A 241 20.29 6.74 2.35
N ILE A 242 21.31 7.25 1.67
CA ILE A 242 22.51 7.86 2.26
C ILE A 242 22.97 9.08 1.46
N ASP A 243 23.58 10.07 2.10
CA ASP A 243 24.12 11.29 1.45
C ASP A 243 25.64 11.47 1.60
N PHE A 244 26.32 10.60 2.36
CA PHE A 244 27.76 10.65 2.67
C PHE A 244 28.23 11.94 3.36
N ARG A 245 27.33 12.82 3.82
CA ARG A 245 27.71 14.10 4.44
C ARG A 245 27.80 14.02 5.95
N SER A 246 27.40 12.90 6.57
CA SER A 246 27.48 12.72 8.01
C SER A 246 28.93 12.42 8.48
N ARG A 247 29.71 13.51 8.60
CA ARG A 247 31.06 13.60 9.19
C ARG A 247 32.18 13.15 8.25
N ARG A 248 33.28 13.90 8.28
CA ARG A 248 34.48 13.83 7.44
C ARG A 248 35.25 12.50 7.59
N MET A 249 34.64 11.38 7.23
CA MET A 249 35.28 10.09 7.04
C MET A 249 34.59 9.37 5.89
N GLU A 250 35.36 9.05 4.85
CA GLU A 250 34.84 8.30 3.72
C GLU A 250 34.35 6.91 4.18
N ILE A 251 33.25 6.42 3.58
CA ILE A 251 32.71 5.08 3.86
C ILE A 251 33.70 3.90 3.71
N PRO A 252 34.81 3.97 2.93
CA PRO A 252 35.84 2.95 2.97
C PRO A 252 36.38 2.65 4.39
N ASN A 253 36.26 3.57 5.35
CA ASN A 253 36.68 3.38 6.73
C ASN A 253 35.62 2.75 7.65
N TYR A 254 34.38 2.56 7.18
CA TYR A 254 33.41 1.75 7.91
C TYR A 254 33.69 0.26 7.69
N LYS A 255 33.66 -0.52 8.78
CA LYS A 255 33.60 -2.00 8.74
C LYS A 255 32.24 -2.47 8.19
N LEU A 256 31.90 -2.06 6.97
CA LEU A 256 30.79 -2.63 6.22
C LEU A 256 31.23 -4.01 5.70
N PRO A 257 30.32 -5.00 5.66
CA PRO A 257 30.59 -6.24 4.93
C PRO A 257 31.07 -5.92 3.51
N ILE A 258 32.11 -6.62 3.02
CA ILE A 258 32.80 -6.35 1.75
C ILE A 258 31.80 -6.25 0.57
N THR A 259 30.73 -7.05 0.60
CA THR A 259 29.64 -7.04 -0.38
C THR A 259 28.88 -5.72 -0.47
N ASN A 260 28.75 -4.98 0.64
CA ASN A 260 28.13 -3.67 0.66
C ASN A 260 29.09 -2.58 0.18
N LYS A 261 30.38 -2.70 0.49
CA LYS A 261 31.42 -1.73 0.12
C LYS A 261 31.62 -1.68 -1.41
N LEU A 262 31.69 -2.84 -2.07
CA LEU A 262 31.77 -2.97 -3.54
C LEU A 262 30.51 -2.45 -4.26
N GLN A 263 29.35 -2.58 -3.65
CA GLN A 263 28.11 -2.05 -4.21
C GLN A 263 28.13 -0.51 -4.19
N ILE A 264 28.54 0.10 -3.08
CA ILE A 264 28.49 1.56 -2.86
C ILE A 264 29.39 2.36 -3.82
N THR A 265 30.56 1.83 -4.19
CA THR A 265 31.55 2.54 -5.02
C THR A 265 31.14 2.70 -6.49
N ASN A 266 30.19 1.90 -7.00
CA ASN A 266 29.74 1.93 -8.40
C ASN A 266 28.34 2.54 -8.60
N TYR A 267 27.70 3.09 -7.56
CA TYR A 267 26.35 3.64 -7.72
C TYR A 267 26.36 5.03 -8.37
N LYS A 268 25.45 5.17 -9.34
CA LYS A 268 24.99 6.46 -9.85
C LYS A 268 24.43 7.31 -8.70
N LYS A 269 25.05 8.47 -8.45
CA LYS A 269 24.57 9.47 -7.48
C LYS A 269 23.34 10.20 -8.01
N TYR A 270 22.37 10.45 -7.13
CA TYR A 270 21.15 11.23 -7.44
C TYR A 270 21.16 12.53 -6.64
N THR A 271 20.84 13.66 -7.26
CA THR A 271 20.92 14.96 -6.59
C THR A 271 19.70 15.25 -5.71
N ASN A 272 19.88 15.76 -4.51
CA ASN A 272 18.80 16.34 -3.71
C ASN A 272 19.28 17.55 -2.92
N LYS A 273 18.96 18.78 -3.36
CA LYS A 273 19.48 19.98 -2.70
C LYS A 273 18.94 20.12 -1.27
N PRO A 274 19.68 20.78 -0.36
CA PRO A 274 19.23 21.07 0.99
C PRO A 274 17.82 21.64 1.06
N GLY A 275 17.00 21.15 1.99
CA GLY A 275 15.62 21.60 2.14
C GLY A 275 14.70 21.34 0.93
N THR A 276 15.07 20.43 0.03
CA THR A 276 14.24 20.08 -1.14
C THR A 276 13.99 18.58 -1.28
N ILE A 277 13.00 18.23 -2.11
CA ILE A 277 12.76 16.89 -2.64
C ILE A 277 12.83 16.98 -4.17
N ASN A 278 13.92 16.46 -4.75
CA ASN A 278 14.08 16.34 -6.19
C ASN A 278 13.16 15.25 -6.74
N ILE A 279 12.34 15.59 -7.75
CA ILE A 279 11.34 14.66 -8.29
C ILE A 279 11.98 13.44 -8.96
N LYS A 280 13.09 13.61 -9.68
CA LYS A 280 13.79 12.47 -10.32
C LYS A 280 14.36 11.51 -9.28
N THR A 281 14.88 12.04 -8.17
CA THR A 281 15.40 11.25 -7.05
C THR A 281 14.26 10.52 -6.34
N ALA A 282 13.13 11.19 -6.09
CA ALA A 282 11.94 10.56 -5.53
C ALA A 282 11.37 9.47 -6.47
N ASP A 283 11.37 9.69 -7.78
CA ASP A 283 10.97 8.68 -8.76
C ASP A 283 11.90 7.46 -8.78
N LYS A 284 13.22 7.68 -8.61
CA LYS A 284 14.15 6.58 -8.41
C LYS A 284 13.83 5.81 -7.13
N LEU A 285 13.59 6.50 -6.02
CA LEU A 285 13.21 5.89 -4.75
C LEU A 285 11.96 5.02 -4.90
N ARG A 286 10.91 5.53 -5.56
CA ARG A 286 9.69 4.77 -5.87
C ARG A 286 9.98 3.45 -6.59
N ARG A 287 10.85 3.47 -7.60
CA ARG A 287 11.24 2.25 -8.34
C ARG A 287 12.04 1.27 -7.48
N LEU A 288 12.93 1.77 -6.62
CA LEU A 288 13.69 0.92 -5.70
C LEU A 288 12.76 0.23 -4.69
N ILE A 289 11.78 0.96 -4.15
CA ILE A 289 10.74 0.42 -3.27
C ILE A 289 9.91 -0.66 -3.97
N GLN A 290 9.50 -0.42 -5.22
CA GLN A 290 8.78 -1.42 -6.02
C GLN A 290 9.62 -2.69 -6.26
N ASN A 291 10.91 -2.55 -6.61
CA ASN A 291 11.81 -3.68 -6.79
C ASN A 291 12.04 -4.45 -5.48
N ALA A 292 12.22 -3.75 -4.36
CA ALA A 292 12.34 -4.38 -3.04
C ALA A 292 11.07 -5.17 -2.68
N THR A 293 9.90 -4.64 -3.03
CA THR A 293 8.62 -5.28 -2.70
C THR A 293 8.34 -6.50 -3.57
N LEU A 294 8.48 -6.36 -4.89
CA LEU A 294 8.08 -7.38 -5.87
C LEU A 294 9.17 -8.40 -6.17
N LYS A 295 10.44 -7.96 -6.18
CA LYS A 295 11.60 -8.79 -6.54
C LYS A 295 12.49 -9.16 -5.36
N LYS A 296 12.14 -8.70 -4.14
CA LYS A 296 12.96 -8.85 -2.92
C LYS A 296 14.41 -8.37 -3.10
N GLN A 297 14.61 -7.40 -4.00
CA GLN A 297 15.92 -6.86 -4.32
C GLN A 297 16.28 -5.74 -3.34
N LYS A 298 17.29 -5.98 -2.51
CA LYS A 298 17.85 -4.94 -1.64
C LYS A 298 18.65 -3.94 -2.46
N SER A 299 18.59 -2.66 -2.09
CA SER A 299 19.24 -1.60 -2.86
C SER A 299 19.71 -0.42 -2.01
N TRP A 300 20.60 0.37 -2.61
CA TRP A 300 21.05 1.65 -2.09
C TRP A 300 20.56 2.79 -2.98
N LEU A 301 20.15 3.89 -2.35
CA LEU A 301 19.95 5.18 -2.98
C LEU A 301 20.98 6.15 -2.44
N VAL A 302 22.00 6.41 -3.25
CA VAL A 302 23.06 7.34 -2.91
C VAL A 302 22.68 8.73 -3.41
N VAL A 303 22.67 9.69 -2.49
CA VAL A 303 22.26 11.06 -2.72
C VAL A 303 23.48 11.97 -2.71
N ASP A 304 23.51 12.95 -3.62
CA ASP A 304 24.40 14.10 -3.56
C ASP A 304 23.59 15.31 -3.10
N GLY A 305 23.75 15.69 -1.84
CA GLY A 305 22.97 16.73 -1.17
C GLY A 305 22.46 16.26 0.20
N GLU A 306 21.18 16.47 0.54
CA GLU A 306 20.56 16.01 1.80
C GLU A 306 19.57 14.85 1.55
N GLU A 307 19.54 13.86 2.42
CA GLU A 307 18.62 12.72 2.41
C GLU A 307 17.41 12.86 3.35
N ASP A 308 17.47 13.73 4.36
CA ASP A 308 16.46 13.84 5.43
C ASP A 308 15.03 13.93 4.90
N LEU A 309 14.79 14.84 3.96
CA LEU A 309 13.46 15.05 3.38
C LEU A 309 13.01 13.89 2.48
N LEU A 310 13.89 12.96 2.12
CA LEU A 310 13.53 11.72 1.41
C LEU A 310 12.82 10.70 2.32
N ALA A 311 12.75 10.93 3.64
CA ALA A 311 11.88 10.16 4.53
C ALA A 311 10.39 10.30 4.14
N LEU A 312 9.95 11.50 3.74
CA LEU A 312 8.57 11.75 3.28
C LEU A 312 8.20 10.94 2.04
N PRO A 313 8.93 11.02 0.90
CA PRO A 313 8.66 10.18 -0.26
C PRO A 313 8.85 8.68 0.03
N ALA A 314 9.78 8.29 0.92
CA ALA A 314 9.89 6.89 1.34
C ALA A 314 8.58 6.39 1.97
N ILE A 315 8.00 7.13 2.93
CA ILE A 315 6.70 6.80 3.55
C ILE A 315 5.59 6.83 2.48
N PHE A 316 5.59 7.86 1.63
CA PHE A 316 4.54 8.10 0.65
C PHE A 316 4.45 7.00 -0.42
N PHE A 317 5.58 6.43 -0.84
CA PHE A 317 5.64 5.39 -1.87
C PHE A 317 5.67 3.95 -1.33
N SER A 318 5.95 3.76 -0.03
CA SER A 318 6.05 2.42 0.55
C SER A 318 4.72 1.65 0.52
N PRO A 319 4.73 0.32 0.38
CA PRO A 319 3.56 -0.48 0.67
C PRO A 319 3.00 -0.24 2.07
N LEU A 320 1.69 -0.46 2.24
CA LEU A 320 1.06 -0.42 3.56
C LEU A 320 1.71 -1.46 4.50
N HIS A 321 1.79 -1.10 5.77
CA HIS A 321 2.47 -1.83 6.84
C HIS A 321 3.97 -2.02 6.66
N SER A 322 4.62 -1.29 5.75
CA SER A 322 6.09 -1.20 5.70
C SER A 322 6.62 -0.36 6.85
N LEU A 323 7.91 -0.50 7.14
CA LEU A 323 8.60 0.31 8.16
C LEU A 323 9.56 1.29 7.50
N VAL A 324 9.42 2.58 7.80
CA VAL A 324 10.41 3.61 7.42
C VAL A 324 11.10 4.13 8.67
N LEU A 325 12.42 4.08 8.65
CA LEU A 325 13.31 4.54 9.71
C LEU A 325 14.06 5.76 9.22
N TYR A 326 14.06 6.84 9.99
CA TYR A 326 14.87 8.02 9.69
C TYR A 326 15.45 8.63 10.96
N GLY A 327 16.63 9.24 10.84
CA GLY A 327 17.25 9.97 11.93
C GLY A 327 16.51 11.29 12.20
N GLN A 328 16.42 11.68 13.46
CA GLN A 328 15.93 12.99 13.84
C GLN A 328 16.84 13.59 14.91
N MET A 329 17.37 14.77 14.62
CA MET A 329 18.26 15.51 15.51
C MET A 329 17.63 15.63 16.91
N ASP A 330 18.44 15.40 17.94
CA ASP A 330 18.09 15.45 19.37
C ASP A 330 17.05 14.43 19.89
N LEU A 331 16.40 13.65 19.01
CA LEU A 331 15.41 12.64 19.40
C LEU A 331 15.89 11.20 19.23
N GLY A 332 16.75 10.94 18.25
CA GLY A 332 17.22 9.61 17.89
C GLY A 332 16.60 9.10 16.59
N VAL A 333 16.16 7.85 16.55
CA VAL A 333 15.59 7.22 15.35
C VAL A 333 14.08 7.23 15.43
N VAL A 334 13.41 7.74 14.39
CA VAL A 334 11.96 7.65 14.26
C VAL A 334 11.61 6.45 13.40
N ALA A 335 10.75 5.58 13.93
CA ALA A 335 10.21 4.43 13.23
C ALA A 335 8.73 4.67 12.88
N VAL A 336 8.43 4.70 11.59
CA VAL A 336 7.10 4.96 11.05
C VAL A 336 6.54 3.71 10.41
N GLU A 337 5.49 3.15 11.00
CA GLU A 337 4.64 2.16 10.33
C GLU A 337 3.79 2.87 9.27
N VAL A 338 3.93 2.44 8.02
CA VAL A 338 3.25 3.05 6.89
C VAL A 338 1.79 2.61 6.85
N THR A 339 0.88 3.45 7.34
CA THR A 339 -0.57 3.24 7.26
C THR A 339 -1.21 4.21 6.27
N GLU A 340 -2.47 3.97 5.89
CA GLU A 340 -3.24 4.96 5.09
C GLU A 340 -3.34 6.31 5.82
N ALA A 341 -3.46 6.32 7.15
CA ALA A 341 -3.51 7.54 7.95
C ALA A 341 -2.19 8.32 7.85
N VAL A 342 -1.06 7.65 8.03
CA VAL A 342 0.28 8.25 7.92
C VAL A 342 0.52 8.76 6.50
N LYS A 343 0.17 7.99 5.46
CA LYS A 343 0.27 8.45 4.07
C LYS A 343 -0.55 9.71 3.82
N ASN A 344 -1.74 9.84 4.42
CA ASN A 344 -2.56 11.05 4.32
C ASN A 344 -1.93 12.25 5.04
N ILE A 345 -1.26 12.05 6.18
CA ILE A 345 -0.49 13.11 6.85
C ILE A 345 0.64 13.57 5.93
N VAL A 346 1.43 12.64 5.40
CA VAL A 346 2.54 12.95 4.47
C VAL A 346 2.02 13.62 3.19
N LYS A 347 0.87 13.20 2.66
CA LYS A 347 0.22 13.86 1.51
C LYS A 347 -0.07 15.33 1.79
N LYS A 348 -0.59 15.65 2.97
CA LYS A 348 -0.89 17.04 3.38
C LYS A 348 0.39 17.85 3.56
N LEU A 349 1.44 17.25 4.13
CA LEU A 349 2.75 17.88 4.28
C LEU A 349 3.35 18.21 2.92
N LEU A 350 3.49 17.23 2.03
CA LEU A 350 4.00 17.43 0.68
C LEU A 350 3.16 18.45 -0.12
N GLY A 351 1.84 18.50 0.12
CA GLY A 351 0.91 19.47 -0.48
C GLY A 351 1.19 20.94 -0.18
N ARG A 352 2.04 21.22 0.82
CA ARG A 352 2.42 22.57 1.22
C ARG A 352 3.81 22.98 0.72
N PHE A 353 4.55 22.07 0.07
CA PHE A 353 5.86 22.41 -0.50
C PHE A 353 5.68 23.30 -1.74
N ILE A 354 6.64 24.21 -1.96
CA ILE A 354 6.63 25.21 -3.05
C ILE A 354 7.59 24.89 -4.17
#